data_AF-D1C107-F1
#
_entry.id   AF-D1C107-F1
#
_cell.length_a   1.000
_cell.length_b   1.000
_cell.length_c   1.000
_cell.angle_alpha   90.00
_cell.angle_beta   90.00
_cell.angle_gamma   90.00
#
_symmetry.space_group_name_H-M   'P 1'
#
loop_
_entity.id
_entity.type
_entity.pdbx_description
1 polymer ?
#
loop_
_entity_poly.entity_id
_entity_poly.type
_entity_poly.pdbx_seq_one_letter_code
_entity_poly.pdbx_strand_id
1 'polypeptide(L)'
;MPVRPQGDIPVIVRLVWDSHEELLPGRAIRWAEGFVMVMLKAPGAPSNAHELVCWLSADDVFRTLPRRPRQTRPMSAPPQAS
;
A
#
# COMPACT_ATOMS: atom_id res chain seq x y z
N MET A 1 -12.83 5.43 19.92
CA MET A 1 -13.51 6.31 18.96
C MET A 1 -12.50 7.30 18.40
N PRO A 2 -12.28 7.44 17.07
CA PRO A 2 -11.12 8.18 16.57
C PRO A 2 -11.29 9.69 16.76
N VAL A 3 -10.20 10.35 17.16
CA VAL A 3 -10.20 11.69 17.78
C VAL A 3 -9.76 12.83 16.83
N ARG A 4 -9.57 12.55 15.53
CA ARG A 4 -8.98 13.50 14.56
C ARG A 4 -9.58 13.33 13.15
N PRO A 5 -9.43 14.32 12.24
CA PRO A 5 -9.89 14.21 10.85
C PRO A 5 -9.38 12.91 10.24
N GLN A 6 -10.30 12.05 9.79
CA GLN A 6 -9.97 10.78 9.15
C GLN A 6 -9.83 10.91 7.62
N GLY A 7 -10.12 12.11 7.10
CA GLY A 7 -10.37 12.39 5.70
C GLY A 7 -9.22 13.09 5.00
N ASP A 8 -8.81 12.54 3.86
CA ASP A 8 -7.81 13.08 2.93
C ASP A 8 -6.35 12.98 3.41
N ILE A 9 -5.96 11.79 3.86
CA ILE A 9 -4.57 11.49 4.21
C ILE A 9 -3.91 10.80 3.00
N PRO A 10 -2.81 11.31 2.44
CA PRO A 10 -2.10 10.62 1.37
C PRO A 10 -1.54 9.30 1.90
N VAL A 11 -1.75 8.24 1.14
CA VAL A 11 -1.31 6.87 1.46
C VAL A 11 -0.78 6.19 0.22
N ILE A 12 0.01 5.13 0.44
CA ILE A 12 0.33 4.13 -0.57
C ILE A 12 -0.49 2.88 -0.25
N VAL A 13 -1.17 2.36 -1.24
CA VAL A 13 -2.08 1.23 -1.12
C VAL A 13 -1.51 0.04 -1.87
N ARG A 14 -1.52 -1.13 -1.23
CA ARG A 14 -1.19 -2.41 -1.85
C ARG A 14 -2.45 -3.04 -2.44
N LEU A 15 -2.50 -3.15 -3.76
CA LEU A 15 -3.54 -3.90 -4.45
C LEU A 15 -2.96 -5.23 -4.90
N VAL A 16 -3.61 -6.32 -4.51
CA VAL A 16 -3.22 -7.67 -4.88
C VAL A 16 -4.26 -8.21 -5.86
N TRP A 17 -3.81 -8.49 -7.07
CA TRP A 17 -4.57 -9.17 -8.12
C TRP A 17 -4.09 -10.61 -8.25
N ASP A 18 -4.87 -11.46 -8.93
CA ASP A 18 -4.46 -12.86 -9.19
C ASP A 18 -3.15 -12.96 -9.97
N SER A 19 -2.82 -11.95 -10.78
CA SER A 19 -1.65 -11.94 -11.66
C SER A 19 -0.45 -11.15 -11.13
N HIS A 20 -0.68 -10.16 -10.26
CA HIS A 20 0.37 -9.24 -9.82
C HIS A 20 -0.06 -8.45 -8.59
N GLU A 21 0.92 -7.80 -7.96
CA GLU A 21 0.70 -6.82 -6.89
C GLU A 21 1.19 -5.45 -7.37
N GLU A 22 0.45 -4.40 -7.00
CA GLU A 22 0.83 -3.02 -7.28
C GLU A 22 0.72 -2.13 -6.04
N LEU A 23 1.61 -1.14 -5.96
CA LEU A 23 1.55 -0.06 -4.98
C LEU A 23 1.07 1.21 -5.66
N LEU A 24 -0.12 1.70 -5.26
CA LEU A 24 -0.74 2.88 -5.85
C LEU A 24 -0.86 4.02 -4.85
N PRO A 25 -0.67 5.28 -5.28
CA PRO A 25 -1.01 6.43 -4.45
C PRO A 25 -2.53 6.51 -4.26
N GLY A 26 -2.94 6.84 -3.04
CA GLY A 26 -4.34 6.98 -2.67
C GLY A 26 -4.56 8.01 -1.58
N ARG A 27 -5.83 8.19 -1.22
CA ARG A 27 -6.26 9.03 -0.10
C ARG A 27 -7.08 8.20 0.87
N ALA A 28 -6.62 8.02 2.10
CA ALA A 28 -7.45 7.45 3.15
C ALA A 28 -8.49 8.49 3.58
N ILE A 29 -9.76 8.11 3.51
CA ILE A 29 -10.89 8.99 3.84
C ILE A 29 -11.63 8.57 5.11
N ARG A 30 -11.50 7.30 5.52
CA ARG A 30 -12.09 6.81 6.77
C ARG A 30 -11.29 5.63 7.32
N TRP A 31 -11.07 5.62 8.63
CA TRP A 31 -10.43 4.50 9.33
C TRP A 31 -11.47 3.79 10.21
N ALA A 32 -11.55 2.48 10.07
CA ALA A 32 -12.34 1.58 10.91
C ALA A 32 -11.41 0.53 11.53
N GLU A 33 -11.94 -0.32 12.41
CA GLU A 33 -11.16 -1.41 13.01
C GLU A 33 -10.76 -2.41 11.91
N GLY A 34 -9.47 -2.53 11.64
CA GLY A 34 -8.92 -3.44 10.63
C GLY A 34 -9.11 -3.02 9.17
N PHE A 35 -9.86 -1.94 8.89
CA PHE A 35 -10.18 -1.52 7.52
C PHE A 35 -10.02 -0.02 7.31
N VAL A 36 -9.70 0.36 6.08
CA VAL A 36 -9.56 1.76 5.66
C VAL A 36 -10.33 1.98 4.37
N MET A 37 -11.20 2.97 4.36
CA MET A 37 -11.82 3.44 3.14
C MET A 37 -10.84 4.38 2.43
N VAL A 38 -10.52 4.09 1.18
CA VAL A 38 -9.59 4.85 0.36
C VAL A 38 -10.24 5.33 -0.93
N MET A 39 -9.78 6.46 -1.43
CA MET A 39 -10.02 6.90 -2.80
C MET A 39 -8.74 6.71 -3.62
N LEU A 40 -8.87 6.07 -4.78
CA LEU A 40 -7.78 5.74 -5.69
C LEU A 40 -8.04 6.38 -7.05
N LYS A 41 -6.97 6.91 -7.65
CA LYS A 41 -6.95 7.28 -9.07
C LYS A 41 -6.11 6.27 -9.83
N ALA A 42 -6.58 5.90 -11.02
CA ALA A 42 -5.76 5.10 -11.91
C ALA A 42 -4.45 5.85 -12.22
N PRO A 43 -3.30 5.14 -12.32
CA PRO A 43 -2.05 5.75 -12.73
C PRO A 43 -2.20 6.53 -14.04
N GLY A 44 -1.72 7.77 -14.07
CA GLY A 44 -1.77 8.63 -15.26
C GLY A 44 -3.17 9.20 -15.59
N ALA A 45 -4.17 8.98 -14.73
CA ALA A 45 -5.50 9.52 -14.95
C ALA A 45 -5.52 11.06 -14.91
N PRO A 46 -6.31 11.72 -15.78
CA PRO A 46 -6.47 13.17 -15.74
C PRO A 46 -7.11 13.64 -14.43
N SER A 47 -6.95 14.92 -14.10
CA SER A 47 -7.40 15.49 -12.81
C SER A 47 -8.90 15.29 -12.54
N ASN A 48 -9.73 15.24 -13.60
CA ASN A 48 -11.17 15.03 -13.58
C ASN A 48 -11.62 13.56 -13.72
N ALA A 49 -10.70 12.60 -13.70
CA ALA A 49 -11.06 11.19 -13.79
C ALA A 49 -11.86 10.73 -12.57
N HIS A 50 -12.74 9.75 -12.79
CA HIS A 50 -13.49 9.10 -11.74
C HIS A 50 -12.54 8.44 -10.73
N GLU A 51 -12.82 8.66 -9.43
CA GLU A 51 -12.07 8.07 -8.33
C GLU A 51 -12.75 6.77 -7.90
N LEU A 52 -11.98 5.70 -7.73
CA LEU A 52 -12.47 4.46 -7.15
C LEU A 52 -12.48 4.61 -5.63
N VAL A 53 -13.64 4.39 -5.01
CA VAL A 53 -13.78 4.38 -3.55
C VAL A 53 -13.97 2.94 -3.08
N CYS A 54 -13.06 2.43 -2.27
CA CYS A 54 -13.10 1.06 -1.78
C CYS A 54 -12.65 0.94 -0.32
N TRP A 55 -13.09 -0.13 0.34
CA TRP A 55 -12.57 -0.54 1.65
C TRP A 55 -11.45 -1.55 1.43
N LEU A 56 -10.34 -1.35 2.13
CA LEU A 56 -9.19 -2.25 2.11
C LEU A 56 -8.79 -2.62 3.53
N SER A 57 -8.05 -3.73 3.66
CA SER A 57 -7.39 -4.09 4.92
C SER A 57 -6.46 -2.95 5.35
N ALA A 58 -6.43 -2.65 6.65
CA ALA A 58 -5.52 -1.66 7.20
C ALA A 58 -4.04 -2.04 6.98
N ASP A 59 -3.74 -3.33 6.87
CA ASP A 59 -2.39 -3.83 6.61
C ASP A 59 -1.90 -3.53 5.17
N ASP A 60 -2.84 -3.21 4.26
CA ASP A 60 -2.56 -2.86 2.87
C ASP A 60 -2.51 -1.35 2.63
N VAL A 61 -2.65 -0.53 3.68
CA VAL A 61 -2.69 0.93 3.58
C VAL A 61 -1.58 1.57 4.39
N PHE A 62 -0.58 2.11 3.69
CA PHE A 62 0.62 2.67 4.29
C PHE A 62 0.60 4.19 4.26
N ARG A 63 0.65 4.83 5.45
CA ARG A 63 0.85 6.28 5.57
C ARG A 63 2.27 6.74 5.21
N THR A 64 3.23 5.81 5.25
CA THR A 64 4.63 6.00 4.88
C THR A 64 5.07 4.77 4.11
N LEU A 65 5.90 4.92 3.08
CA LEU A 65 6.41 3.76 2.33
C LEU A 65 7.03 2.74 3.31
N PRO A 66 6.55 1.48 3.32
CA PRO A 66 7.14 0.45 4.15
C PRO A 66 8.61 0.26 3.76
N ARG A 67 9.48 0.10 4.75
CA ARG A 67 10.90 -0.13 4.48
C ARG A 67 11.04 -1.44 3.71
N ARG A 68 11.71 -1.41 2.55
CA ARG A 68 12.04 -2.62 1.80
C ARG A 68 12.73 -3.61 2.75
N PRO A 69 12.20 -4.84 2.94
CA PRO A 69 12.90 -5.86 3.68
C PRO A 69 14.28 -6.05 3.07
N ARG A 70 15.32 -6.02 3.90
CA ARG A 70 16.69 -6.26 3.43
C ARG A 70 16.72 -7.68 2.88
N GLN A 71 16.88 -7.84 1.57
CA GLN A 71 17.16 -9.16 0.99
C GLN A 71 18.43 -9.68 1.63
N THR A 72 18.32 -10.70 2.48
CA THR A 72 19.45 -11.48 2.93
C THR A 72 19.97 -12.23 1.71
N ARG A 73 21.03 -11.71 1.09
CA ARG A 73 21.76 -12.44 0.05
C ARG A 73 22.14 -13.80 0.65
N PRO A 74 21.74 -14.95 0.07
CA PRO A 74 22.19 -16.23 0.56
C PRO A 74 23.72 -16.23 0.50
N MET A 75 24.34 -16.43 1.65
CA MET A 75 25.79 -16.53 1.76
C MET A 75 26.20 -17.76 0.96
N SER A 76 26.86 -17.55 -0.18
CA SER A 76 27.41 -18.64 -0.99
C SER A 76 28.30 -19.50 -0.11
N ALA A 77 28.01 -20.81 -0.07
CA ALA A 77 28.76 -21.78 0.72
C ALA A 77 30.27 -21.63 0.44
N PRO A 78 31.14 -21.72 1.46
CA PRO A 78 32.57 -21.65 1.25
C PRO A 78 33.03 -22.79 0.32
N PRO A 79 34.00 -22.53 -0.59
CA PRO A 79 34.52 -23.56 -1.47
C PRO A 79 35.13 -24.68 -0.62
N GLN A 80 34.75 -25.93 -0.91
CA GLN A 80 35.38 -27.10 -0.30
C GLN A 80 36.82 -27.18 -0.80
N ALA A 81 37.78 -27.14 0.13
CA ALA A 81 39.18 -27.42 -0.18
C ALA A 81 39.34 -28.92 -0.44
N SER A 82 40.03 -29.25 -1.53
CA SER A 82 40.35 -30.61 -1.96
C SER A 82 41.74 -31.04 -1.48
#